data_AF-A0A6A4FZG6-F1
#
_entry.id   AF-A0A6A4FZG6-F1
#
_cell.length_a   1.000
_cell.length_b   1.000
_cell.length_c   1.000
_cell.angle_alpha   90.00
_cell.angle_beta   90.00
_cell.angle_gamma   90.00
#
_symmetry.space_group_name_H-M   'P 1'
#
loop_
_entity.id
_entity.type
_entity.pdbx_description
1 polymer ?
#
loop_
_entity_poly.entity_id
_entity_poly.type
_entity_poly.pdbx_seq_one_letter_code
_entity_poly.pdbx_strand_id
1 'polypeptide(L)'
;MKRNREPDVLSDISQCPQPKRPKTNQNELLNVIFRFRHKIPSDCQDGSLCVTSVKHFAEFVTSLDPVTVSKHCCGRTNPLTDDRVVPISVFSEHEVEQLQEVRRRLETEGGDIHKRGEVWYDPWLPMYGCVLQKTKLNAAVVKLEVLFVDGWERTLHFLPTGECVHSAVPTTSHVLHCADLDSSLEEKFKKAFESKLLKAQQGRGSKRSAAVNDLGHQKTPQFIAAVVRRAVASVTSEVEDEDEDDDDDDEFEGDKRFAPHGGTTDVGQHTGGRPRDTCWPLVHAAISRNVCCGMGLLRKTTAMFQLSLLKKAVIETQGAFRRGVEVRSGCDSVDDLFFMLRVVVHSLVDLRECGYDISALPDECAALRTDIEELLGDLSRKTASRCGLPDSTALQRRTDLPSALSKTSRNIPAGGTRKPEAIRSST
;
A
#
# COMPACT_ATOMS: atom_id res chain seq x y z
N MET A 1 -11.63 -2.00 66.95
CA MET A 1 -11.10 -2.80 65.83
C MET A 1 -10.76 -1.87 64.68
N LYS A 2 -9.48 -1.53 64.52
CA LYS A 2 -8.97 -0.72 63.41
C LYS A 2 -8.87 -1.63 62.18
N ARG A 3 -9.54 -1.30 61.07
CA ARG A 3 -9.22 -1.85 59.75
C ARG A 3 -8.45 -0.80 58.99
N ASN A 4 -7.20 -1.13 58.66
CA ASN A 4 -6.30 -0.35 57.84
C ASN A 4 -6.93 -0.17 56.45
N ARG A 5 -7.06 1.08 56.00
CA ARG A 5 -7.18 1.41 54.58
C ARG A 5 -5.78 1.36 53.99
N GLU A 6 -5.58 0.48 53.01
CA GLU A 6 -4.39 0.52 52.16
C GLU A 6 -4.41 1.78 51.29
N PRO A 7 -3.25 2.38 50.98
CA PRO A 7 -3.16 3.66 50.32
C PRO A 7 -3.41 3.58 48.81
N ASP A 8 -3.95 4.69 48.28
CA ASP A 8 -4.14 5.01 46.87
C ASP A 8 -2.92 4.66 46.00
N VAL A 9 -3.14 3.81 45.00
CA VAL A 9 -2.21 3.63 43.88
C VAL A 9 -2.58 4.64 42.80
N LEU A 10 -2.26 5.91 43.06
CA LEU A 10 -2.20 6.99 42.06
C LEU A 10 -0.73 7.18 41.67
N SER A 11 -0.19 6.25 40.88
CA SER A 11 1.08 6.44 40.18
C SER A 11 1.30 5.34 39.13
N ASP A 12 0.92 5.61 37.88
CA ASP A 12 1.66 5.24 36.64
C ASP A 12 0.74 5.33 35.40
N ILE A 13 0.38 6.56 35.01
CA ILE A 13 -0.23 6.84 33.68
C ILE A 13 0.89 7.11 32.63
N SER A 14 2.09 6.56 32.84
CA SER A 14 3.26 6.74 31.96
C SER A 14 3.53 5.55 31.02
N GLN A 15 2.64 4.56 30.96
CA GLN A 15 2.87 3.34 30.15
C GLN A 15 1.72 3.02 29.21
N CYS A 16 1.21 4.01 28.47
CA CYS A 16 0.73 3.70 27.13
C CYS A 16 1.97 3.51 26.24
N PRO A 17 2.23 2.31 25.69
CA PRO A 17 3.30 2.16 24.73
C PRO A 17 2.98 3.07 23.53
N GLN A 18 3.66 4.21 23.46
CA GLN A 18 3.90 4.90 22.20
C GLN A 18 4.42 3.81 21.26
N PRO A 19 3.72 3.50 20.14
CA PRO A 19 4.21 2.48 19.22
C PRO A 19 5.59 2.92 18.78
N LYS A 20 6.62 2.21 19.27
CA LYS A 20 8.00 2.38 18.81
C LYS A 20 7.93 2.27 17.30
N ARG A 21 8.17 3.38 16.57
CA ARG A 21 8.15 3.42 15.10
C ARG A 21 8.95 2.22 14.59
N PRO A 22 8.32 1.15 14.09
CA PRO A 22 9.08 0.04 13.56
C PRO A 22 9.84 0.58 12.35
N LYS A 23 11.14 0.25 12.24
CA LYS A 23 11.84 0.48 10.98
C LYS A 23 11.05 -0.28 9.91
N THR A 24 10.37 0.45 9.04
CA THR A 24 9.60 -0.14 7.96
C THR A 24 10.52 -1.04 7.14
N ASN A 25 10.15 -2.32 7.04
CA ASN A 25 10.97 -3.31 6.34
C ASN A 25 10.95 -2.97 4.84
N GLN A 26 12.12 -2.84 4.22
CA GLN A 26 12.25 -2.56 2.80
C GLN A 26 11.54 -3.61 1.93
N ASN A 27 11.52 -4.88 2.37
CA ASN A 27 10.77 -5.93 1.69
C ASN A 27 9.26 -5.67 1.70
N GLU A 28 8.74 -5.07 2.78
CA GLU A 28 7.33 -4.70 2.89
C GLU A 28 6.97 -3.58 1.91
N LEU A 29 7.83 -2.57 1.81
CA LEU A 29 7.69 -1.49 0.83
C LEU A 29 7.65 -2.04 -0.60
N LEU A 30 8.62 -2.89 -0.98
CA LEU A 30 8.66 -3.47 -2.31
C LEU A 30 7.43 -4.35 -2.58
N ASN A 31 6.98 -5.12 -1.60
CA ASN A 31 5.78 -5.95 -1.75
C ASN A 31 4.51 -5.10 -1.94
N VAL A 32 4.39 -3.97 -1.26
CA VAL A 32 3.24 -3.06 -1.39
C VAL A 32 3.25 -2.30 -2.73
N ILE A 33 4.43 -1.95 -3.26
CA ILE A 33 4.56 -1.24 -4.55
C ILE A 33 4.43 -2.20 -5.74
N PHE A 34 5.11 -3.35 -5.70
CA PHE A 34 5.17 -4.29 -6.83
C PHE A 34 4.15 -5.42 -6.76
N ARG A 35 3.68 -5.77 -5.55
CA ARG A 35 2.68 -6.83 -5.31
C ARG A 35 3.10 -8.17 -5.93
N PHE A 36 4.15 -8.73 -5.36
CA PHE A 36 4.71 -10.01 -5.76
C PHE A 36 3.64 -11.10 -5.85
N ARG A 37 3.50 -11.75 -7.01
CA ARG A 37 2.50 -12.81 -7.19
C ARG A 37 2.87 -14.11 -6.49
N HIS A 38 4.17 -14.34 -6.29
CA HIS A 38 4.74 -15.49 -5.59
C HIS A 38 4.84 -15.29 -4.07
N LYS A 39 4.42 -14.12 -3.55
CA LYS A 39 4.40 -13.85 -2.11
C LYS A 39 2.98 -13.56 -1.64
N ILE A 40 2.84 -13.71 -0.33
CA ILE A 40 1.66 -13.24 0.37
C ILE A 40 1.55 -11.72 0.17
N PRO A 41 0.40 -11.21 -0.30
CA PRO A 41 0.17 -9.78 -0.39
C PRO A 41 0.29 -9.12 0.97
N SER A 42 0.82 -7.90 0.99
CA SER A 42 0.83 -7.11 2.21
C SER A 42 -0.58 -6.93 2.77
N ASP A 43 -0.69 -6.99 4.09
CA ASP A 43 -1.85 -6.58 4.87
C ASP A 43 -1.54 -5.36 5.75
N CYS A 44 -0.43 -4.67 5.44
CA CYS A 44 0.01 -3.51 6.19
C CYS A 44 -0.97 -2.35 5.99
N GLN A 45 -1.47 -1.85 7.11
CA GLN A 45 -2.34 -0.67 7.20
C GLN A 45 -1.75 0.36 8.17
N ASP A 46 -0.43 0.51 8.14
CA ASP A 46 0.31 1.46 8.99
C ASP A 46 0.65 2.74 8.21
N GLY A 47 0.28 3.90 8.77
CA GLY A 47 0.62 5.21 8.21
C GLY A 47 2.13 5.43 8.04
N SER A 48 2.96 4.76 8.84
CA SER A 48 4.43 4.82 8.69
C SER A 48 4.92 4.31 7.33
N LEU A 49 4.22 3.33 6.74
CA LEU A 49 4.53 2.81 5.41
C LEU A 49 4.12 3.79 4.31
N CYS A 50 3.02 4.53 4.48
CA CYS A 50 2.66 5.64 3.58
C CYS A 50 3.76 6.70 3.58
N VAL A 51 4.21 7.14 4.76
CA VAL A 51 5.29 8.12 4.92
C VAL A 51 6.59 7.61 4.30
N THR A 52 6.93 6.33 4.50
CA THR A 52 8.12 5.72 3.87
C THR A 52 8.02 5.71 2.35
N SER A 53 6.84 5.39 1.80
CA SER A 53 6.60 5.43 0.36
C SER A 53 6.74 6.85 -0.22
N VAL A 54 6.22 7.86 0.49
CA VAL A 54 6.39 9.27 0.14
C VAL A 54 7.87 9.67 0.12
N LYS A 55 8.65 9.24 1.12
CA LYS A 55 10.11 9.52 1.16
C LYS A 55 10.84 8.94 -0.03
N HIS A 56 10.59 7.69 -0.39
CA HIS A 56 11.22 7.09 -1.57
C HIS A 56 10.80 7.78 -2.87
N PHE A 57 9.54 8.19 -2.98
CA PHE A 57 9.08 8.99 -4.11
C PHE A 57 9.77 10.35 -4.17
N ALA A 58 9.92 11.03 -3.03
CA ALA A 58 10.61 12.32 -2.93
C ALA A 58 12.10 12.22 -3.30
N GLU A 59 12.79 11.17 -2.84
CA GLU A 59 14.17 10.85 -3.25
C GLU A 59 14.27 10.67 -4.77
N PHE A 60 13.33 9.91 -5.35
CA PHE A 60 13.26 9.70 -6.79
C PHE A 60 13.09 11.03 -7.54
N VAL A 61 12.12 11.85 -7.15
CA VAL A 61 11.87 13.17 -7.77
C VAL A 61 13.08 14.09 -7.64
N THR A 62 13.79 14.05 -6.51
CA THR A 62 15.02 14.83 -6.29
C THR A 62 16.19 14.37 -7.16
N SER A 63 16.21 13.09 -7.55
CA SER A 63 17.25 12.53 -8.43
C SER A 63 17.00 12.78 -9.93
N LEU A 64 15.90 13.42 -10.31
CA LEU A 64 15.59 13.68 -11.71
C LEU A 64 16.40 14.86 -12.24
N ASP A 65 17.21 14.60 -13.26
CA ASP A 65 17.90 15.64 -14.03
C ASP A 65 16.97 16.17 -15.13
N PRO A 66 16.58 17.46 -15.10
CA PRO A 66 15.72 18.04 -16.11
C PRO A 66 16.45 18.25 -17.44
N VAL A 67 15.75 17.99 -18.55
CA VAL A 67 16.22 18.28 -19.90
C VAL A 67 15.45 19.48 -20.47
N THR A 68 16.18 20.44 -21.02
CA THR A 68 15.56 21.58 -21.72
C THR A 68 14.96 21.09 -23.03
N VAL A 69 13.63 21.17 -23.16
CA VAL A 69 12.93 20.80 -24.40
C VAL A 69 12.17 22.02 -24.92
N SER A 70 12.56 22.50 -26.10
CA SER A 70 12.21 23.82 -26.64
C SER A 70 10.73 24.06 -26.97
N LYS A 71 9.83 23.07 -26.81
CA LYS A 71 8.41 23.16 -27.22
C LYS A 71 7.45 22.31 -26.37
N HIS A 72 7.47 22.41 -25.04
CA HIS A 72 6.46 21.74 -24.22
C HIS A 72 5.61 22.72 -23.43
N CYS A 73 4.32 22.73 -23.74
CA CYS A 73 3.27 23.15 -22.81
C CYS A 73 2.43 21.91 -22.51
N CYS A 74 2.15 21.62 -21.24
CA CYS A 74 1.11 20.65 -20.90
C CYS A 74 -0.24 21.22 -21.40
N GLY A 75 -0.60 20.87 -22.63
CA GLY A 75 -1.78 21.37 -23.32
C GLY A 75 -3.05 20.75 -22.74
N ARG A 76 -3.98 21.59 -22.28
CA ARG A 76 -5.32 21.23 -21.81
C ARG A 76 -6.27 20.69 -22.89
N THR A 77 -5.78 20.47 -24.11
CA THR A 77 -6.62 20.27 -25.29
C THR A 77 -7.24 18.88 -25.39
N ASN A 78 -6.63 17.85 -24.77
CA ASN A 78 -7.27 16.54 -24.61
C ASN A 78 -6.60 15.75 -23.46
N PRO A 79 -7.31 15.44 -22.35
CA PRO A 79 -6.77 14.67 -21.24
C PRO A 79 -6.48 13.19 -21.58
N LEU A 80 -6.92 12.72 -22.76
CA LEU A 80 -6.74 11.35 -23.23
C LEU A 80 -5.61 11.18 -24.25
N THR A 81 -5.14 12.26 -24.89
CA THR A 81 -3.99 12.19 -25.80
C THR A 81 -2.81 12.90 -25.16
N ASP A 82 -1.83 12.09 -24.78
CA ASP A 82 -0.56 12.61 -24.34
C ASP A 82 0.34 12.84 -25.56
N ASP A 83 0.27 14.05 -26.12
CA ASP A 83 1.01 14.43 -27.32
C ASP A 83 2.47 14.83 -27.01
N ARG A 84 2.99 14.47 -25.83
CA ARG A 84 4.36 14.85 -25.43
C ARG A 84 5.39 14.02 -26.19
N VAL A 85 6.43 14.70 -26.68
CA VAL A 85 7.53 14.11 -27.46
C VAL A 85 8.72 13.76 -26.56
N VAL A 86 8.60 13.92 -25.24
CA VAL A 86 9.67 13.62 -24.29
C VAL A 86 9.81 12.11 -24.12
N PRO A 87 10.98 11.50 -24.43
CA PRO A 87 11.22 10.08 -24.18
C PRO A 87 10.94 9.71 -22.72
N ILE A 88 10.55 8.47 -22.47
CA ILE A 88 10.21 8.01 -21.10
C ILE A 88 11.40 8.15 -20.15
N SER A 89 12.61 7.93 -20.67
CA SER A 89 13.86 7.92 -19.90
C SER A 89 14.28 9.30 -19.35
N VAL A 90 13.73 10.40 -19.87
CA VAL A 90 14.12 11.76 -19.48
C VAL A 90 12.92 12.58 -19.07
N PHE A 91 13.10 13.55 -18.17
CA PHE A 91 12.04 14.47 -17.76
C PHE A 91 12.37 15.87 -18.24
N SER A 92 11.39 16.55 -18.83
CA SER A 92 11.52 17.97 -19.16
C SER A 92 11.53 18.83 -17.89
N GLU A 93 12.13 20.03 -17.97
CA GLU A 93 12.11 21.02 -16.87
C GLU A 93 10.71 21.19 -16.27
N HIS A 94 9.70 21.37 -17.12
CA HIS A 94 8.32 21.52 -16.66
C HIS A 94 7.77 20.28 -15.95
N GLU A 95 8.06 19.06 -16.43
CA GLU A 95 7.63 17.83 -15.74
C GLU A 95 8.31 17.72 -14.37
N VAL A 96 9.60 18.03 -14.28
CA VAL A 96 10.33 18.02 -13.00
C VAL A 96 9.75 19.07 -12.06
N GLU A 97 9.46 20.29 -12.51
CA GLU A 97 8.78 21.32 -11.70
C GLU A 97 7.44 20.83 -11.14
N GLN A 98 6.61 20.19 -11.98
CA GLN A 98 5.34 19.62 -11.52
C GLN A 98 5.55 18.52 -10.48
N LEU A 99 6.51 17.63 -10.69
CA LEU A 99 6.81 16.55 -9.76
C LEU A 99 7.40 17.07 -8.44
N GLN A 100 8.23 18.12 -8.49
CA GLN A 100 8.74 18.79 -7.28
C GLN A 100 7.61 19.43 -6.48
N GLU A 101 6.60 20.01 -7.14
CA GLU A 101 5.41 20.51 -6.45
C GLU A 101 4.57 19.37 -5.84
N VAL A 102 4.40 18.24 -6.53
CA VAL A 102 3.75 17.03 -5.97
C VAL A 102 4.52 16.54 -4.74
N ARG A 103 5.84 16.39 -4.87
CA ARG A 103 6.73 16.01 -3.77
C ARG A 103 6.54 16.93 -2.56
N ARG A 104 6.60 18.24 -2.77
CA ARG A 104 6.43 19.25 -1.71
C ARG A 104 5.12 19.02 -0.96
N ARG A 105 4.00 18.88 -1.67
CA ARG A 105 2.68 18.64 -1.06
C ARG A 105 2.59 17.35 -0.24
N LEU A 106 3.31 16.31 -0.64
CA LEU A 106 3.32 15.03 0.07
C LEU A 106 4.25 15.04 1.29
N GLU A 107 5.34 15.82 1.24
CA GLU A 107 6.32 15.94 2.34
C GLU A 107 5.92 17.01 3.39
N THR A 108 5.13 18.01 3.03
CA THR A 108 4.68 19.07 3.93
C THR A 108 3.93 18.47 5.14
N GLU A 109 4.41 18.78 6.35
CA GLU A 109 3.80 18.32 7.59
C GLU A 109 2.68 19.28 8.03
N GLY A 110 1.66 18.77 8.72
CA GLY A 110 0.52 19.57 9.18
C GLY A 110 0.81 20.59 10.29
N GLY A 111 2.08 20.79 10.66
CA GLY A 111 2.53 21.81 11.63
C GLY A 111 3.31 22.96 10.98
N ASP A 112 3.50 22.94 9.65
CA ASP A 112 4.21 23.99 8.94
C ASP A 112 3.32 25.24 8.75
N ILE A 113 3.94 26.41 8.61
CA ILE A 113 3.19 27.63 8.28
C ILE A 113 2.76 27.57 6.81
N HIS A 114 1.48 27.28 6.59
CA HIS A 114 0.97 27.09 5.23
C HIS A 114 0.58 28.40 4.52
N LYS A 115 1.03 28.55 3.27
CA LYS A 115 0.72 29.68 2.39
C LYS A 115 -0.58 29.44 1.63
N ARG A 116 -1.17 30.51 1.10
CA ARG A 116 -2.34 30.42 0.22
C ARG A 116 -2.04 29.50 -0.98
N GLY A 117 -2.97 28.60 -1.27
CA GLY A 117 -2.90 27.61 -2.34
C GLY A 117 -2.15 26.34 -1.96
N GLU A 118 -1.58 26.27 -0.76
CA GLU A 118 -0.85 25.08 -0.30
C GLU A 118 -1.79 23.92 -0.01
N VAL A 119 -1.33 22.72 -0.37
CA VAL A 119 -2.02 21.44 -0.18
C VAL A 119 -1.08 20.52 0.59
N TRP A 120 -1.59 19.86 1.62
CA TRP A 120 -0.83 18.89 2.41
C TRP A 120 -1.73 17.73 2.87
N TYR A 121 -1.08 16.63 3.25
CA TYR A 121 -1.73 15.35 3.57
C TYR A 121 -1.38 14.91 4.99
N ASP A 122 -2.33 15.07 5.91
CA ASP A 122 -2.16 14.65 7.30
C ASP A 122 -3.51 14.58 8.04
N PRO A 123 -3.85 13.48 8.74
CA PRO A 123 -3.07 12.25 8.87
C PRO A 123 -3.32 11.22 7.75
N TRP A 124 -2.33 10.36 7.53
CA TRP A 124 -2.46 9.14 6.73
C TRP A 124 -3.22 8.07 7.52
N LEU A 125 -4.34 7.57 6.98
CA LEU A 125 -5.26 6.67 7.66
C LEU A 125 -5.52 5.39 6.83
N PRO A 126 -4.47 4.61 6.48
CA PRO A 126 -4.61 3.40 5.65
C PRO A 126 -5.56 2.36 6.26
N MET A 127 -5.66 2.27 7.59
CA MET A 127 -6.63 1.38 8.25
C MET A 127 -8.12 1.71 7.97
N TYR A 128 -8.39 2.90 7.43
CA TYR A 128 -9.71 3.35 6.94
C TYR A 128 -9.72 3.53 5.41
N GLY A 129 -8.61 3.24 4.72
CA GLY A 129 -8.50 3.35 3.27
C GLY A 129 -8.50 4.79 2.77
N CYS A 130 -8.03 5.74 3.59
CA CYS A 130 -8.07 7.17 3.26
C CYS A 130 -6.90 7.98 3.83
N VAL A 131 -6.83 9.25 3.43
CA VAL A 131 -5.95 10.29 3.98
C VAL A 131 -6.72 11.62 4.01
N LEU A 132 -6.47 12.44 5.03
CA LEU A 132 -7.02 13.80 5.11
C LEU A 132 -6.14 14.74 4.29
N GLN A 133 -6.72 15.30 3.22
CA GLN A 133 -6.14 16.38 2.45
C GLN A 133 -6.64 17.71 3.02
N LYS A 134 -5.70 18.62 3.25
CA LYS A 134 -5.97 19.99 3.66
C LYS A 134 -5.53 20.94 2.55
N THR A 135 -6.28 22.02 2.33
CA THR A 135 -5.95 23.02 1.31
C THR A 135 -6.20 24.43 1.83
N LYS A 136 -5.16 25.25 1.86
CA LYS A 136 -5.24 26.64 2.33
C LYS A 136 -5.82 27.52 1.23
N LEU A 137 -7.14 27.70 1.20
CA LEU A 137 -7.81 28.48 0.14
C LEU A 137 -7.42 29.97 0.18
N ASN A 138 -7.32 30.51 1.39
CA ASN A 138 -6.91 31.89 1.67
C ASN A 138 -6.37 31.98 3.12
N ALA A 139 -6.07 33.19 3.61
CA ALA A 139 -5.52 33.38 4.95
C ALA A 139 -6.44 32.87 6.08
N ALA A 140 -7.76 32.91 5.86
CA ALA A 140 -8.79 32.59 6.85
C ALA A 140 -9.37 31.18 6.70
N VAL A 141 -9.28 30.53 5.54
CA VAL A 141 -9.99 29.27 5.28
C VAL A 141 -9.05 28.13 4.87
N VAL A 142 -9.19 26.99 5.55
CA VAL A 142 -8.61 25.69 5.21
C VAL A 142 -9.72 24.73 4.80
N LYS A 143 -9.69 24.27 3.55
CA LYS A 143 -10.61 23.25 3.05
C LYS A 143 -10.13 21.86 3.48
N LEU A 144 -11.04 21.07 4.04
CA LEU A 144 -10.81 19.70 4.49
C LEU A 144 -11.50 18.71 3.54
N GLU A 145 -10.73 17.79 2.97
CA GLU A 145 -11.22 16.73 2.07
C GLU A 145 -10.63 15.37 2.47
N VAL A 146 -11.45 14.32 2.42
CA VAL A 146 -10.97 12.95 2.58
C VAL A 146 -10.71 12.36 1.20
N LEU A 147 -9.45 12.05 0.89
CA LEU A 147 -9.04 11.29 -0.28
C LEU A 147 -9.01 9.80 0.09
N PHE A 148 -9.66 8.96 -0.69
CA PHE A 148 -9.77 7.54 -0.39
C PHE A 148 -9.73 6.65 -1.64
N VAL A 149 -9.33 5.40 -1.45
CA VAL A 149 -9.25 4.38 -2.50
C VAL A 149 -10.49 3.49 -2.50
N ASP A 150 -11.01 3.16 -3.67
CA ASP A 150 -12.19 2.31 -3.82
C ASP A 150 -12.17 1.52 -5.15
N GLY A 151 -13.29 0.87 -5.50
CA GLY A 151 -13.39 0.03 -6.70
C GLY A 151 -12.58 -1.25 -6.55
N TRP A 152 -12.75 -1.92 -5.40
CA TRP A 152 -11.93 -3.07 -5.04
C TRP A 152 -12.24 -4.30 -5.89
N GLU A 153 -11.23 -4.78 -6.60
CA GLU A 153 -11.30 -5.98 -7.43
C GLU A 153 -10.54 -7.15 -6.81
N ARG A 154 -11.11 -8.35 -6.93
CA ARG A 154 -10.53 -9.58 -6.41
C ARG A 154 -9.31 -9.99 -7.23
N THR A 155 -8.18 -10.20 -6.56
CA THR A 155 -6.94 -10.71 -7.16
C THR A 155 -6.53 -12.03 -6.50
N LEU A 156 -5.96 -12.94 -7.29
CA LEU A 156 -5.49 -14.26 -6.85
C LEU A 156 -3.96 -14.31 -6.89
N HIS A 157 -3.36 -14.78 -5.79
CA HIS A 157 -1.93 -15.01 -5.66
C HIS A 157 -1.69 -16.50 -5.48
N PHE A 158 -0.82 -17.08 -6.30
CA PHE A 158 -0.47 -18.49 -6.24
C PHE A 158 0.92 -18.60 -5.64
N LEU A 159 0.98 -19.04 -4.38
CA LEU A 159 2.24 -19.17 -3.67
C LEU A 159 3.03 -20.39 -4.18
N PRO A 160 4.37 -20.39 -4.04
CA PRO A 160 5.21 -21.55 -4.34
C PRO A 160 4.81 -22.83 -3.60
N THR A 161 4.11 -22.70 -2.46
CA THR A 161 3.55 -23.82 -1.69
C THR A 161 2.35 -24.48 -2.37
N GLY A 162 1.81 -23.90 -3.44
CA GLY A 162 0.55 -24.30 -4.08
C GLY A 162 -0.70 -23.68 -3.44
N GLU A 163 -0.54 -22.90 -2.37
CA GLU A 163 -1.64 -22.18 -1.73
C GLU A 163 -2.13 -21.01 -2.60
N CYS A 164 -3.45 -20.90 -2.75
CA CYS A 164 -4.09 -19.78 -3.41
C CYS A 164 -4.54 -18.76 -2.36
N VAL A 165 -3.92 -17.57 -2.38
CA VAL A 165 -4.27 -16.45 -1.49
C VAL A 165 -5.14 -15.45 -2.24
N HIS A 166 -6.25 -15.06 -1.62
CA HIS A 166 -7.15 -14.05 -2.14
C HIS A 166 -6.79 -12.67 -1.57
N SER A 167 -6.72 -11.67 -2.44
CA SER A 167 -6.53 -10.27 -2.08
C SER A 167 -7.52 -9.38 -2.84
N ALA A 168 -7.54 -8.10 -2.49
CA ALA A 168 -8.32 -7.10 -3.19
C ALA A 168 -7.44 -5.89 -3.53
N VAL A 169 -7.66 -5.33 -4.72
CA VAL A 169 -6.88 -4.22 -5.28
C VAL A 169 -7.84 -3.08 -5.61
N PRO A 170 -7.58 -1.84 -5.15
CA PRO A 170 -8.43 -0.73 -5.54
C PRO A 170 -8.09 -0.34 -6.99
N THR A 171 -9.12 -0.05 -7.77
CA THR A 171 -8.97 0.40 -9.17
C THR A 171 -9.21 1.89 -9.33
N THR A 172 -9.78 2.55 -8.31
CA THR A 172 -10.15 3.96 -8.36
C THR A 172 -9.81 4.68 -7.07
N SER A 173 -9.87 6.02 -7.11
CA SER A 173 -9.84 6.86 -5.92
C SER A 173 -10.85 7.98 -6.05
N HIS A 174 -11.32 8.45 -4.90
CA HIS A 174 -12.35 9.48 -4.78
C HIS A 174 -11.97 10.50 -3.73
N VAL A 175 -12.57 11.68 -3.84
CA VAL A 175 -12.41 12.75 -2.86
C VAL A 175 -13.77 13.20 -2.37
N LEU A 176 -13.90 13.26 -1.06
CA LEU A 176 -15.08 13.73 -0.37
C LEU A 176 -14.76 15.02 0.37
N HIS A 177 -15.43 16.10 0.00
CA HIS A 177 -15.37 17.32 0.78
C HIS A 177 -16.08 17.13 2.14
N CYS A 178 -15.41 17.54 3.21
CA CYS A 178 -15.91 17.41 4.57
C CYS A 178 -16.37 18.75 5.13
N ALA A 179 -15.52 19.78 5.07
CA ALA A 179 -15.80 21.11 5.61
C ALA A 179 -14.79 22.15 5.13
N ASP A 180 -15.15 23.42 5.28
CA ASP A 180 -14.24 24.56 5.24
C ASP A 180 -14.06 25.08 6.67
N LEU A 181 -12.82 25.06 7.16
CA LEU A 181 -12.45 25.37 8.53
C LEU A 181 -11.78 26.75 8.62
N ASP A 182 -12.10 27.54 9.64
CA ASP A 182 -11.32 28.75 9.95
C ASP A 182 -9.89 28.35 10.32
N SER A 183 -8.92 29.01 9.69
CA SER A 183 -7.50 28.75 9.86
C SER A 183 -7.02 28.92 11.31
N SER A 184 -7.67 29.77 12.09
CA SER A 184 -7.40 29.96 13.51
C SER A 184 -7.80 28.76 14.37
N LEU A 185 -8.68 27.88 13.86
CA LEU A 185 -9.21 26.71 14.55
C LEU A 185 -8.46 25.42 14.21
N GLU A 186 -7.42 25.44 13.37
CA GLU A 186 -6.73 24.23 12.90
C GLU A 186 -6.17 23.38 14.06
N GLU A 187 -5.52 24.01 15.04
CA GLU A 187 -4.99 23.31 16.22
C GLU A 187 -6.10 22.72 17.11
N LYS A 188 -7.20 23.46 17.29
CA LYS A 188 -8.37 22.96 18.03
C LYS A 188 -9.00 21.78 17.30
N PHE A 189 -9.14 21.89 15.98
CA PHE A 189 -9.66 20.83 15.12
C PHE A 189 -8.80 19.57 15.21
N LYS A 190 -7.47 19.69 15.17
CA LYS A 190 -6.56 18.55 15.29
C LYS A 190 -6.81 17.77 16.58
N LYS A 191 -6.86 18.47 17.71
CA LYS A 191 -7.16 17.86 19.02
C LYS A 191 -8.56 17.23 19.07
N ALA A 192 -9.57 17.93 18.55
CA ALA A 192 -10.94 17.43 18.50
C ALA A 192 -11.06 16.18 17.61
N PHE A 193 -10.38 16.17 16.47
CA PHE A 193 -10.32 15.04 15.54
C PHE A 193 -9.67 13.82 16.19
N GLU A 194 -8.49 13.99 16.79
CA GLU A 194 -7.77 12.91 17.48
C GLU A 194 -8.60 12.33 18.65
N SER A 195 -9.21 13.21 19.45
CA SER A 195 -10.07 12.81 20.58
C SER A 195 -11.31 12.04 20.11
N LYS A 196 -12.04 12.54 19.11
CA LYS A 196 -13.23 11.86 18.56
C LYS A 196 -12.87 10.54 17.89
N LEU A 197 -11.77 10.50 17.15
CA LEU A 197 -11.28 9.27 16.52
C LEU A 197 -10.91 8.22 17.59
N LEU A 198 -10.20 8.61 18.64
CA LEU A 198 -9.82 7.72 19.73
C LEU A 198 -11.04 7.21 20.51
N LYS A 199 -11.98 8.08 20.86
CA LYS A 199 -13.24 7.70 21.53
C LYS A 199 -14.02 6.68 20.69
N ALA A 200 -14.14 6.92 19.39
CA ALA A 200 -14.82 5.99 18.49
C ALA A 200 -14.10 4.64 18.36
N GLN A 201 -12.77 4.61 18.35
CA GLN A 201 -11.97 3.38 18.33
C GLN A 201 -12.11 2.54 19.61
N GLN A 202 -12.43 3.16 20.75
CA GLN A 202 -12.61 2.49 22.03
C GLN A 202 -14.03 1.91 22.22
N GLY A 203 -14.99 2.23 21.34
CA GLY A 203 -16.36 1.73 21.40
C GLY A 203 -16.46 0.20 21.31
N ARG A 204 -17.10 -0.43 22.29
CA ARG A 204 -17.33 -1.89 22.37
C ARG A 204 -18.82 -2.24 22.23
N GLY A 205 -19.12 -3.46 21.78
CA GLY A 205 -20.48 -4.01 21.77
C GLY A 205 -21.42 -3.31 20.78
N SER A 206 -22.64 -2.97 21.21
CA SER A 206 -23.64 -2.25 20.40
C SER A 206 -23.14 -0.88 19.93
N LYS A 207 -22.25 -0.23 20.68
CA LYS A 207 -21.58 1.04 20.31
C LYS A 207 -20.60 0.91 19.14
N ARG A 208 -20.26 -0.32 18.71
CA ARG A 208 -19.47 -0.60 17.50
C ARG A 208 -20.35 -0.69 16.25
N SER A 209 -21.61 -1.07 16.42
CA SER A 209 -22.58 -1.20 15.34
C SER A 209 -23.26 0.15 15.11
N ALA A 210 -23.32 0.63 13.88
CA ALA A 210 -23.99 1.89 13.52
C ALA A 210 -25.54 1.81 13.62
N ALA A 211 -26.07 0.99 14.52
CA ALA A 211 -27.49 0.63 14.58
C ALA A 211 -28.40 1.79 14.99
N VAL A 212 -27.85 2.91 15.49
CA VAL A 212 -28.62 4.07 15.96
C VAL A 212 -27.91 5.39 15.59
N ASN A 213 -27.61 5.67 14.32
CA ASN A 213 -26.98 6.94 13.85
C ASN A 213 -25.67 7.36 14.58
N ASP A 214 -25.14 6.48 15.43
CA ASP A 214 -23.91 6.66 16.18
C ASP A 214 -22.70 6.36 15.31
N LEU A 215 -21.55 6.91 15.71
CA LEU A 215 -20.24 6.55 15.16
C LEU A 215 -19.87 5.13 15.59
N GLY A 216 -20.55 4.12 15.05
CA GLY A 216 -20.06 2.75 15.08
C GLY A 216 -18.70 2.70 14.40
N HIS A 217 -17.69 2.10 15.06
CA HIS A 217 -16.33 2.00 14.52
C HIS A 217 -16.29 1.12 13.27
N GLN A 218 -16.49 1.75 12.12
CA GLN A 218 -16.37 1.13 10.79
C GLN A 218 -15.02 1.50 10.19
N LYS A 219 -14.35 0.53 9.55
CA LYS A 219 -13.08 0.77 8.86
C LYS A 219 -13.34 1.28 7.44
N THR A 220 -14.07 2.38 7.33
CA THR A 220 -14.50 2.98 6.05
C THR A 220 -14.04 4.43 5.93
N PRO A 221 -13.83 4.93 4.69
CA PRO A 221 -13.56 6.35 4.47
C PRO A 221 -14.69 7.27 4.95
N GLN A 222 -15.94 6.82 4.83
CA GLN A 222 -17.11 7.60 5.27
C GLN A 222 -17.19 7.79 6.78
N PHE A 223 -16.70 6.81 7.55
CA PHE A 223 -16.52 6.96 8.98
C PHE A 223 -15.56 8.11 9.30
N ILE A 224 -14.40 8.18 8.63
CA ILE A 224 -13.46 9.29 8.81
C ILE A 224 -14.06 10.62 8.40
N ALA A 225 -14.79 10.68 7.29
CA ALA A 225 -15.47 11.90 6.87
C ALA A 225 -16.50 12.39 7.90
N ALA A 226 -17.21 11.47 8.56
CA ALA A 226 -18.12 11.80 9.67
C ALA A 226 -17.36 12.32 10.90
N VAL A 227 -16.24 11.68 11.27
CA VAL A 227 -15.37 12.15 12.37
C VAL A 227 -14.84 13.56 12.10
N VAL A 228 -14.39 13.84 10.87
CA VAL A 228 -13.95 15.19 10.47
C VAL A 228 -15.09 16.21 10.64
N ARG A 229 -16.28 15.93 10.11
CA ARG A 229 -17.44 16.84 10.24
C ARG A 229 -17.81 17.10 11.69
N ARG A 230 -17.84 16.07 12.55
CA ARG A 230 -18.11 16.23 13.99
C ARG A 230 -17.01 16.99 14.72
N ALA A 231 -15.75 16.82 14.32
CA ALA A 231 -14.63 17.57 14.89
C ALA A 231 -14.69 19.06 14.52
N VAL A 232 -15.07 19.37 13.28
CA VAL A 232 -15.32 20.76 12.85
C VAL A 232 -16.48 21.36 13.62
N ALA A 233 -17.63 20.66 13.68
CA ALA A 233 -18.81 21.14 14.39
C ALA A 233 -18.53 21.48 15.86
N SER A 234 -17.72 20.67 16.56
CA SER A 234 -17.35 20.93 17.95
C SER A 234 -16.44 22.14 18.15
N VAL A 235 -15.62 22.51 17.15
CA VAL A 235 -14.72 23.67 17.30
C VAL A 235 -15.33 24.97 16.77
N THR A 236 -16.38 24.87 15.96
CA THR A 236 -17.11 26.03 15.41
C THR A 236 -18.36 26.41 16.21
N SER A 237 -18.89 25.50 17.02
CA SER A 237 -20.06 25.78 17.87
C SER A 237 -19.56 26.31 19.21
N GLU A 238 -19.99 27.51 19.60
CA GLU A 238 -19.73 28.12 20.92
C GLU A 238 -20.53 27.46 22.05
N VAL A 239 -20.90 26.18 21.91
CA VAL A 239 -21.51 25.45 23.02
C VAL A 239 -20.35 24.99 23.88
N GLU A 240 -20.18 25.71 25.00
CA GLU A 240 -19.35 25.30 26.11
C GLU A 240 -19.62 23.82 26.37
N ASP A 241 -18.57 23.00 26.41
CA ASP A 241 -18.64 21.68 27.04
C ASP A 241 -18.97 21.97 28.53
N GLU A 242 -20.24 22.19 28.84
CA GLU A 242 -20.76 22.23 30.21
C GLU A 242 -20.54 20.84 30.81
N ASP A 243 -19.61 20.82 31.75
CA ASP A 243 -19.50 19.91 32.89
C ASP A 243 -19.09 18.44 32.60
N GLU A 244 -17.78 18.23 32.68
CA GLU A 244 -17.20 17.04 33.31
C GLU A 244 -17.63 17.02 34.78
N ASP A 245 -18.80 16.46 35.08
CA ASP A 245 -19.18 15.84 36.36
C ASP A 245 -20.69 15.58 36.33
N ASP A 246 -21.13 14.41 35.89
CA ASP A 246 -22.29 13.74 36.48
C ASP A 246 -22.36 12.26 36.01
N ASP A 247 -22.27 11.38 37.01
CA ASP A 247 -22.73 10.00 36.95
C ASP A 247 -24.26 10.03 36.77
N ASP A 248 -24.76 10.04 35.54
CA ASP A 248 -26.11 9.52 35.23
C ASP A 248 -26.27 9.27 33.72
N ASP A 249 -27.09 8.26 33.41
CA ASP A 249 -27.38 7.68 32.09
C ASP A 249 -28.11 8.64 31.10
N ASP A 250 -27.70 9.91 31.00
CA ASP A 250 -28.26 10.85 30.04
C ASP A 250 -27.46 10.85 28.73
N GLU A 251 -28.00 10.05 27.81
CA GLU A 251 -27.95 10.17 26.35
C GLU A 251 -27.08 11.32 25.84
N PHE A 252 -25.80 11.04 25.57
CA PHE A 252 -25.02 11.80 24.61
C PHE A 252 -25.81 11.77 23.29
N GLU A 253 -26.69 12.75 23.08
CA GLU A 253 -27.48 12.90 21.87
C GLU A 253 -26.60 13.26 20.67
N GLY A 254 -25.29 13.01 20.77
CA GLY A 254 -24.59 12.21 19.78
C GLY A 254 -24.44 12.87 18.43
N ASP A 255 -24.62 14.19 18.33
CA ASP A 255 -24.60 14.99 17.11
C ASP A 255 -25.02 14.15 15.89
N LYS A 256 -26.25 13.59 15.97
CA LYS A 256 -26.87 12.67 15.00
C LYS A 256 -26.87 13.26 13.57
N ARG A 257 -26.57 14.56 13.43
CA ARG A 257 -26.44 15.32 12.18
C ARG A 257 -25.35 14.78 11.24
N PHE A 258 -24.30 14.16 11.77
CA PHE A 258 -23.14 13.72 10.97
C PHE A 258 -22.90 12.22 11.11
N ALA A 259 -23.85 11.43 10.62
CA ALA A 259 -23.70 9.98 10.50
C ALA A 259 -22.81 9.60 9.30
N PRO A 260 -22.03 8.51 9.39
CA PRO A 260 -21.32 7.97 8.23
C PRO A 260 -22.33 7.52 7.17
N HIS A 261 -22.09 7.92 5.92
CA HIS A 261 -22.92 7.46 4.81
C HIS A 261 -22.46 6.08 4.36
N GLY A 262 -23.37 5.24 3.90
CA GLY A 262 -23.02 3.97 3.25
C GLY A 262 -22.34 4.19 1.89
N GLY A 263 -21.93 3.09 1.25
CA GLY A 263 -21.49 3.10 -0.16
C GLY A 263 -19.98 3.15 -0.40
N THR A 264 -19.15 3.14 0.64
CA THR A 264 -17.70 2.93 0.51
C THR A 264 -17.31 1.56 1.07
N THR A 265 -16.31 0.94 0.47
CA THR A 265 -15.82 -0.37 0.92
C THR A 265 -15.18 -0.29 2.31
N ASP A 266 -15.58 -1.20 3.22
CA ASP A 266 -14.87 -1.43 4.49
C ASP A 266 -13.54 -2.11 4.20
N VAL A 267 -12.42 -1.47 4.54
CA VAL A 267 -11.07 -1.98 4.28
C VAL A 267 -10.51 -2.85 5.40
N GLY A 268 -11.28 -3.03 6.47
CA GLY A 268 -11.03 -3.95 7.56
C GLY A 268 -11.35 -5.40 7.24
N GLN A 269 -11.34 -6.23 8.28
CA GLN A 269 -11.64 -7.66 8.20
C GLN A 269 -13.14 -7.97 8.33
N HIS A 270 -14.00 -6.97 8.52
CA HIS A 270 -15.43 -7.16 8.74
C HIS A 270 -16.16 -7.79 7.55
N THR A 271 -15.62 -7.63 6.34
CA THR A 271 -16.12 -8.28 5.12
C THR A 271 -15.60 -9.71 4.93
N GLY A 272 -14.89 -10.27 5.92
CA GLY A 272 -14.17 -11.54 5.80
C GLY A 272 -12.88 -11.41 4.98
N GLY A 273 -11.96 -12.35 5.18
CA GLY A 273 -10.69 -12.41 4.45
C GLY A 273 -9.56 -11.57 5.06
N ARG A 274 -8.56 -11.26 4.23
CA ARG A 274 -7.35 -10.53 4.63
C ARG A 274 -7.61 -9.01 4.69
N PRO A 275 -6.92 -8.26 5.57
CA PRO A 275 -6.89 -6.81 5.48
C PRO A 275 -6.45 -6.37 4.09
N ARG A 276 -7.02 -5.26 3.61
CA ARG A 276 -6.69 -4.73 2.29
C ARG A 276 -5.42 -3.90 2.37
N ASP A 277 -4.51 -4.14 1.42
CA ASP A 277 -3.34 -3.31 1.17
C ASP A 277 -3.79 -1.94 0.64
N THR A 278 -3.63 -0.91 1.47
CA THR A 278 -4.10 0.45 1.23
C THR A 278 -2.96 1.47 1.17
N CYS A 279 -1.77 1.14 1.68
CA CYS A 279 -0.69 2.11 1.88
C CYS A 279 -0.19 2.71 0.56
N TRP A 280 0.34 1.89 -0.37
CA TRP A 280 0.78 2.41 -1.67
C TRP A 280 -0.38 2.92 -2.53
N PRO A 281 -1.54 2.24 -2.63
CA PRO A 281 -2.67 2.79 -3.37
C PRO A 281 -3.08 4.20 -2.92
N LEU A 282 -3.02 4.51 -1.63
CA LEU A 282 -3.30 5.85 -1.12
C LEU A 282 -2.26 6.88 -1.52
N VAL A 283 -0.97 6.54 -1.42
CA VAL A 283 0.11 7.42 -1.85
C VAL A 283 0.04 7.66 -3.36
N HIS A 284 -0.22 6.60 -4.14
CA HIS A 284 -0.42 6.69 -5.58
C HIS A 284 -1.63 7.57 -5.96
N ALA A 285 -2.75 7.45 -5.23
CA ALA A 285 -3.92 8.31 -5.41
C ALA A 285 -3.58 9.79 -5.11
N ALA A 286 -2.78 10.06 -4.07
CA ALA A 286 -2.34 11.41 -3.73
C ALA A 286 -1.41 11.98 -4.83
N ILE A 287 -0.48 11.18 -5.37
CA ILE A 287 0.34 11.57 -6.52
C ILE A 287 -0.56 11.87 -7.72
N SER A 288 -1.44 10.94 -8.09
CA SER A 288 -2.36 11.06 -9.23
C SER A 288 -3.21 12.33 -9.18
N ARG A 289 -3.66 12.73 -8.00
CA ARG A 289 -4.49 13.93 -7.82
C ARG A 289 -3.72 15.24 -8.05
N ASN A 290 -2.41 15.24 -7.80
CA ASN A 290 -1.59 16.46 -7.86
C ASN A 290 -0.79 16.60 -9.16
N VAL A 291 -0.77 15.57 -10.01
CA VAL A 291 -0.12 15.63 -11.32
C VAL A 291 -0.99 16.39 -12.33
N CYS A 292 -0.54 17.56 -12.78
CA CYS A 292 -1.31 18.45 -13.66
C CYS A 292 -1.18 18.15 -15.17
N CYS A 293 -0.20 17.32 -15.58
CA CYS A 293 0.09 17.02 -17.00
C CYS A 293 -0.58 15.74 -17.53
N GLY A 294 -1.77 15.41 -16.99
CA GLY A 294 -2.55 14.27 -17.44
C GLY A 294 -2.01 12.91 -17.01
N MET A 295 -2.73 11.85 -17.42
CA MET A 295 -2.44 10.46 -17.01
C MET A 295 -1.10 9.96 -17.51
N GLY A 296 -0.59 10.53 -18.59
CA GLY A 296 0.66 10.09 -19.15
C GLY A 296 1.88 10.50 -18.32
N LEU A 297 1.90 11.69 -17.70
CA LEU A 297 2.97 12.04 -16.74
C LEU A 297 2.92 11.11 -15.54
N LEU A 298 1.73 10.79 -15.05
CA LEU A 298 1.55 9.85 -13.95
C LEU A 298 2.10 8.46 -14.29
N ARG A 299 1.76 7.92 -15.47
CA ARG A 299 2.22 6.59 -15.92
C ARG A 299 3.74 6.56 -16.11
N LYS A 300 4.30 7.57 -16.79
CA LYS A 300 5.75 7.75 -16.95
C LYS A 300 6.45 7.81 -15.59
N THR A 301 5.95 8.64 -14.68
CA THR A 301 6.49 8.80 -13.32
C THR A 301 6.43 7.49 -12.55
N THR A 302 5.32 6.76 -12.62
CA THR A 302 5.15 5.47 -11.93
C THR A 302 6.13 4.44 -12.45
N ALA A 303 6.27 4.30 -13.78
CA ALA A 303 7.19 3.35 -14.40
C ALA A 303 8.66 3.67 -14.05
N MET A 304 9.06 4.95 -14.14
CA MET A 304 10.43 5.37 -13.82
C MET A 304 10.73 5.28 -12.32
N PHE A 305 9.74 5.54 -11.46
CA PHE A 305 9.85 5.31 -10.02
C PHE A 305 10.08 3.82 -9.71
N GLN A 306 9.28 2.93 -10.29
CA GLN A 306 9.47 1.47 -10.14
C GLN A 306 10.83 1.01 -10.67
N LEU A 307 11.27 1.52 -11.82
CA LEU A 307 12.60 1.23 -12.36
C LEU A 307 13.72 1.69 -11.40
N SER A 308 13.56 2.86 -10.76
CA SER A 308 14.53 3.35 -9.76
C SER A 308 14.61 2.43 -8.53
N LEU A 309 13.47 1.90 -8.08
CA LEU A 309 13.43 0.94 -6.97
C LEU A 309 14.06 -0.39 -7.34
N LEU A 310 13.85 -0.88 -8.57
CA LEU A 310 14.50 -2.07 -9.09
C LEU A 310 16.02 -1.92 -9.10
N LYS A 311 16.54 -0.80 -9.64
CA LYS A 311 17.98 -0.51 -9.65
C LYS A 311 18.57 -0.54 -8.23
N LYS A 312 17.92 0.13 -7.28
CA LYS A 312 18.33 0.11 -5.86
C LYS A 312 18.34 -1.32 -5.30
N ALA A 313 17.27 -2.10 -5.53
CA ALA A 313 17.14 -3.47 -5.04
C ALA A 313 18.19 -4.43 -5.62
N VAL A 314 18.54 -4.30 -6.90
CA VAL A 314 19.63 -5.07 -7.54
C VAL A 314 20.96 -4.80 -6.84
N ILE A 315 21.32 -3.51 -6.65
CA ILE A 315 22.58 -3.11 -6.00
C ILE A 315 22.66 -3.63 -4.56
N GLU A 316 21.58 -3.51 -3.80
CA GLU A 316 21.51 -3.99 -2.42
C GLU A 316 21.64 -5.51 -2.33
N THR A 317 20.99 -6.23 -3.26
CA THR A 317 21.04 -7.68 -3.33
C THR A 317 22.45 -8.15 -3.72
N GLN A 318 23.10 -7.51 -4.70
CA GLN A 318 24.52 -7.73 -5.00
C GLN A 318 25.41 -7.53 -3.76
N GLY A 319 25.16 -6.45 -3.00
CA GLY A 319 25.85 -6.21 -1.73
C GLY A 319 25.62 -7.32 -0.70
N ALA A 320 24.39 -7.81 -0.57
CA ALA A 320 24.04 -8.91 0.34
C ALA A 320 24.70 -10.23 -0.07
N PHE A 321 24.77 -10.52 -1.37
CA PHE A 321 25.44 -11.69 -1.92
C PHE A 321 26.93 -11.70 -1.60
N ARG A 322 27.60 -10.54 -1.77
CA ARG A 322 29.02 -10.37 -1.42
C ARG A 322 29.29 -10.61 0.08
N ARG A 323 28.34 -10.25 0.95
CA ARG A 323 28.43 -10.52 2.40
C ARG A 323 28.08 -11.96 2.79
N GLY A 324 27.59 -12.76 1.85
CA GLY A 324 27.15 -14.12 2.07
C GLY A 324 25.67 -14.21 2.41
N VAL A 325 24.85 -14.55 1.41
CA VAL A 325 23.42 -14.82 1.58
C VAL A 325 23.14 -16.32 1.76
N GLU A 326 22.13 -16.67 2.57
CA GLU A 326 21.60 -18.03 2.60
C GLU A 326 20.98 -18.39 1.24
N VAL A 327 21.09 -19.64 0.79
CA VAL A 327 20.58 -20.07 -0.53
C VAL A 327 19.09 -19.73 -0.68
N ARG A 328 18.27 -20.06 0.33
CA ARG A 328 16.81 -19.82 0.27
C ARG A 328 16.48 -18.33 0.16
N SER A 329 17.02 -17.52 1.06
CA SER A 329 16.83 -16.06 1.04
C SER A 329 17.37 -15.42 -0.25
N GLY A 330 18.45 -15.98 -0.81
CA GLY A 330 18.99 -15.58 -2.10
C GLY A 330 18.03 -15.87 -3.25
N CYS A 331 17.44 -17.07 -3.30
CA CYS A 331 16.44 -17.43 -4.31
C CYS A 331 15.23 -16.49 -4.23
N ASP A 332 14.68 -16.27 -3.03
CA ASP A 332 13.53 -15.38 -2.82
C ASP A 332 13.83 -13.95 -3.30
N SER A 333 15.06 -13.46 -3.11
CA SER A 333 15.48 -12.14 -3.56
C SER A 333 15.60 -12.06 -5.09
N VAL A 334 16.15 -13.09 -5.73
CA VAL A 334 16.27 -13.15 -7.20
C VAL A 334 14.89 -13.24 -7.86
N ASP A 335 13.97 -14.03 -7.30
CA ASP A 335 12.59 -14.13 -7.78
C ASP A 335 11.86 -12.77 -7.68
N ASP A 336 12.06 -12.03 -6.57
CA ASP A 336 11.54 -10.66 -6.43
C ASP A 336 12.09 -9.73 -7.52
N LEU A 337 13.40 -9.75 -7.77
CA LEU A 337 14.03 -8.88 -8.76
C LEU A 337 13.52 -9.17 -10.18
N PHE A 338 13.37 -10.45 -10.56
CA PHE A 338 12.76 -10.80 -11.85
C PHE A 338 11.30 -10.37 -11.95
N PHE A 339 10.55 -10.49 -10.85
CA PHE A 339 9.16 -10.03 -10.82
C PHE A 339 9.08 -8.50 -10.95
N MET A 340 9.92 -7.76 -10.24
CA MET A 340 10.02 -6.29 -10.36
C MET A 340 10.38 -5.87 -11.79
N LEU A 341 11.37 -6.52 -12.40
CA LEU A 341 11.74 -6.28 -13.79
C LEU A 341 10.56 -6.53 -14.74
N ARG A 342 9.82 -7.61 -14.55
CA ARG A 342 8.61 -7.88 -15.35
C ARG A 342 7.55 -6.80 -15.21
N VAL A 343 7.29 -6.32 -13.99
CA VAL A 343 6.35 -5.21 -13.75
C VAL A 343 6.79 -3.96 -14.49
N VAL A 344 8.07 -3.59 -14.39
CA VAL A 344 8.63 -2.42 -15.11
C VAL A 344 8.48 -2.60 -16.61
N VAL A 345 8.90 -3.74 -17.17
CA VAL A 345 8.81 -4.01 -18.62
C VAL A 345 7.37 -3.93 -19.12
N HIS A 346 6.39 -4.49 -18.39
CA HIS A 346 4.98 -4.34 -18.75
C HIS A 346 4.54 -2.87 -18.76
N SER A 347 4.87 -2.10 -17.72
CA SER A 347 4.55 -0.66 -17.68
C SER A 347 5.15 0.11 -18.86
N LEU A 348 6.37 -0.26 -19.30
CA LEU A 348 7.02 0.34 -20.47
C LEU A 348 6.36 -0.08 -21.80
N VAL A 349 5.90 -1.31 -21.91
CA VAL A 349 5.14 -1.78 -23.08
C VAL A 349 3.81 -1.04 -23.19
N ASP A 350 3.06 -0.90 -22.09
CA ASP A 350 1.79 -0.16 -22.06
C ASP A 350 2.01 1.31 -22.47
N LEU A 351 3.10 1.93 -22.00
CA LEU A 351 3.46 3.28 -22.41
C LEU A 351 3.84 3.36 -23.89
N ARG A 352 4.57 2.39 -24.43
CA ARG A 352 4.88 2.31 -25.86
C ARG A 352 3.61 2.17 -26.71
N GLU A 353 2.67 1.35 -26.29
CA GLU A 353 1.36 1.21 -26.94
C GLU A 353 0.57 2.52 -26.93
N CYS A 354 0.79 3.36 -25.91
CA CYS A 354 0.25 4.72 -25.83
C CYS A 354 1.04 5.78 -26.62
N GLY A 355 2.04 5.38 -27.44
CA GLY A 355 2.77 6.28 -28.34
C GLY A 355 4.06 6.88 -27.78
N TYR A 356 4.52 6.44 -26.59
CA TYR A 356 5.75 6.95 -25.99
C TYR A 356 7.01 6.35 -26.61
N ASP A 357 8.06 7.17 -26.71
CA ASP A 357 9.40 6.70 -27.07
C ASP A 357 10.09 6.04 -25.87
N ILE A 358 10.30 4.72 -25.99
CA ILE A 358 11.01 3.90 -25.01
C ILE A 358 12.41 3.51 -25.45
N SER A 359 12.92 3.99 -26.58
CA SER A 359 14.13 3.47 -27.25
C SER A 359 15.37 3.33 -26.36
N ALA A 360 15.53 4.19 -25.35
CA ALA A 360 16.66 4.17 -24.42
C ALA A 360 16.55 3.16 -23.26
N LEU A 361 15.38 2.56 -23.02
CA LEU A 361 15.11 1.70 -21.86
C LEU A 361 15.32 0.19 -22.08
N PRO A 362 15.14 -0.40 -23.28
CA PRO A 362 15.40 -1.82 -23.51
C PRO A 362 16.81 -2.26 -23.10
N ASP A 363 17.84 -1.49 -23.47
CA ASP A 363 19.23 -1.82 -23.14
C ASP A 363 19.47 -1.75 -21.63
N GLU A 364 18.85 -0.79 -20.95
CA GLU A 364 18.92 -0.68 -19.49
C GLU A 364 18.20 -1.84 -18.78
N CYS A 365 17.01 -2.23 -19.25
CA CYS A 365 16.31 -3.40 -18.75
C CYS A 365 17.09 -4.69 -19.03
N ALA A 366 17.78 -4.78 -20.18
CA ALA A 366 18.63 -5.90 -20.53
C ALA A 366 19.86 -5.98 -19.61
N ALA A 367 20.51 -4.85 -19.31
CA ALA A 367 21.61 -4.79 -18.36
C ALA A 367 21.17 -5.26 -16.96
N LEU A 368 20.04 -4.74 -16.45
CA LEU A 368 19.47 -5.17 -15.17
C LEU A 368 19.14 -6.67 -15.16
N ARG A 369 18.62 -7.20 -16.28
CA ARG A 369 18.38 -8.63 -16.42
C ARG A 369 19.68 -9.43 -16.31
N THR A 370 20.74 -9.00 -16.99
CA THR A 370 22.06 -9.65 -16.92
C THR A 370 22.60 -9.63 -15.50
N ASP A 371 22.48 -8.52 -14.77
CA ASP A 371 22.89 -8.42 -13.37
C ASP A 371 22.13 -9.42 -12.48
N ILE A 372 20.82 -9.57 -12.69
CA ILE A 372 19.99 -10.55 -11.95
C ILE A 372 20.37 -11.99 -12.32
N GLU A 373 20.64 -12.26 -13.60
CA GLU A 373 21.09 -13.58 -14.07
C GLU A 373 22.47 -13.96 -13.49
N GLU A 374 23.37 -12.99 -13.29
CA GLU A 374 24.65 -13.22 -12.62
C GLU A 374 24.45 -13.67 -11.16
N LEU A 375 23.55 -13.01 -10.42
CA LEU A 375 23.17 -13.40 -9.06
C LEU A 375 22.59 -14.83 -9.03
N LEU A 376 21.73 -15.18 -10.00
CA LEU A 376 21.22 -16.54 -10.13
C LEU A 376 22.35 -17.55 -10.40
N GLY A 377 23.33 -17.18 -11.21
CA GLY A 377 24.53 -17.96 -11.47
C GLY A 377 25.36 -18.22 -10.20
N ASP A 378 25.52 -17.19 -9.36
CA ASP A 378 26.18 -17.30 -8.05
C ASP A 378 25.45 -18.26 -7.12
N LEU A 379 24.12 -18.17 -7.02
CA LEU A 379 23.32 -19.12 -6.23
C LEU A 379 23.44 -20.55 -6.74
N SER A 380 23.40 -20.71 -8.05
CA SER A 380 23.49 -22.02 -8.70
C SER A 380 24.85 -22.67 -8.40
N ARG A 381 25.96 -21.92 -8.50
CA ARG A 381 27.30 -22.39 -8.12
C ARG A 381 27.39 -22.75 -6.64
N LYS A 382 26.83 -21.90 -5.76
CA LYS A 382 26.81 -22.13 -4.31
C LYS A 382 25.95 -23.33 -3.90
N THR A 383 24.89 -23.60 -4.64
CA THR A 383 24.03 -24.77 -4.43
C THR A 383 24.72 -26.04 -4.94
N ALA A 384 25.31 -25.97 -6.13
CA ALA A 384 26.07 -27.08 -6.72
C ALA A 384 27.26 -27.50 -5.84
N SER A 385 27.98 -26.56 -5.22
CA SER A 385 29.08 -26.90 -4.31
C SER A 385 28.64 -27.60 -3.02
N ARG A 386 27.37 -27.45 -2.61
CA ARG A 386 26.76 -28.19 -1.49
C ARG A 386 26.24 -29.56 -1.92
N CYS A 387 25.83 -29.69 -3.17
CA CYS A 387 25.42 -30.95 -3.79
C CYS A 387 26.65 -31.63 -4.40
N GLY A 388 27.54 -32.15 -3.55
CA GLY A 388 28.61 -33.04 -4.02
C GLY A 388 28.00 -34.22 -4.80
N LEU A 389 28.62 -34.58 -5.93
CA LEU A 389 28.29 -35.84 -6.59
C LEU A 389 28.49 -36.97 -5.57
N PRO A 390 27.58 -37.97 -5.50
CA PRO A 390 27.76 -39.09 -4.59
C PRO A 390 29.12 -39.74 -4.85
N ASP A 391 29.89 -40.00 -3.77
CA ASP A 391 31.15 -40.72 -3.86
C ASP A 391 30.96 -42.05 -4.61
N SER A 392 32.00 -42.54 -5.28
CA SER A 392 31.94 -43.77 -6.08
C SER A 392 31.38 -44.97 -5.29
N THR A 393 31.58 -44.99 -3.98
CA THR A 393 31.02 -45.97 -3.02
C THR A 393 29.51 -45.80 -2.80
N ALA A 394 28.98 -44.58 -2.81
CA ALA A 394 27.54 -44.30 -2.73
C ALA A 394 26.83 -44.62 -4.07
N LEU A 395 27.52 -44.46 -5.20
CA LEU A 395 27.06 -44.93 -6.51
C LEU A 395 27.06 -46.47 -6.58
N GLN A 396 28.12 -47.14 -6.12
CA GLN A 396 28.21 -48.61 -6.06
C GLN A 396 27.11 -49.23 -5.19
N ARG A 397 26.86 -48.69 -3.99
CA ARG A 397 25.75 -49.14 -3.11
C ARG A 397 24.37 -49.01 -3.75
N ARG A 398 24.20 -48.12 -4.74
CA ARG A 398 22.94 -47.93 -5.47
C ARG A 398 22.76 -48.94 -6.60
N THR A 399 23.85 -49.35 -7.25
CA THR A 399 23.89 -50.48 -8.19
C THR A 399 23.76 -51.84 -7.50
N ASP A 400 24.15 -51.94 -6.22
CA ASP A 400 24.04 -53.17 -5.42
C ASP A 400 22.67 -53.37 -4.76
N LEU A 401 21.69 -52.47 -4.98
CA LEU A 401 20.31 -52.74 -4.57
C LEU A 401 19.77 -53.94 -5.38
N PRO A 402 19.36 -55.05 -4.75
CA PRO A 402 18.78 -56.17 -5.47
C PRO A 402 17.52 -55.71 -6.20
N SER A 403 17.39 -56.16 -7.45
CA SER A 403 16.21 -56.00 -8.31
C SER A 403 14.97 -56.73 -7.76
N ALA A 404 14.49 -56.33 -6.58
CA ALA A 404 13.31 -56.89 -5.93
C ALA A 404 11.99 -56.37 -6.52
N LEU A 405 11.95 -56.07 -7.82
CA LEU A 405 10.71 -55.78 -8.57
C LEU A 405 10.60 -56.56 -9.89
N SER A 406 11.49 -57.54 -10.16
CA SER A 406 11.38 -58.36 -11.38
C SER A 406 10.61 -59.68 -11.23
N LYS A 407 9.97 -59.95 -10.08
CA LYS A 407 9.19 -61.19 -9.87
C LYS A 407 7.83 -60.94 -9.22
N THR A 408 6.95 -60.25 -9.93
CA THR A 408 5.50 -60.44 -9.80
C THR A 408 4.83 -60.17 -11.14
N SER A 409 5.09 -61.07 -12.09
CA SER A 409 4.19 -61.27 -13.23
C SER A 409 3.44 -62.58 -13.00
N ARG A 410 2.13 -62.53 -13.27
CA ARG A 410 1.10 -63.60 -13.20
C ARG A 410 0.35 -63.73 -11.88
N ASN A 411 -0.74 -62.96 -11.78
CA ASN A 411 -2.09 -63.51 -11.69
C ASN A 411 -3.12 -62.40 -11.90
N ILE A 412 -3.60 -62.27 -13.14
CA ILE A 412 -4.82 -61.53 -13.48
C ILE A 412 -5.91 -62.60 -13.71
N PRO A 413 -6.98 -62.67 -12.90
CA PRO A 413 -8.17 -63.42 -13.28
C PRO A 413 -8.98 -62.58 -14.27
N ALA A 414 -9.25 -63.15 -15.44
CA ALA A 414 -10.17 -62.61 -16.42
C ALA A 414 -11.62 -62.85 -15.97
N GLY A 415 -12.50 -61.87 -16.19
CA GLY A 415 -13.94 -62.10 -16.31
C GLY A 415 -14.83 -61.06 -15.64
N GLY A 416 -15.52 -60.23 -16.43
CA GLY A 416 -16.63 -59.43 -15.94
C GLY A 416 -16.94 -58.18 -16.76
N THR A 417 -17.45 -58.36 -17.97
CA THR A 417 -18.09 -57.31 -18.77
C THR A 417 -19.27 -56.67 -18.02
N ARG A 418 -19.24 -55.35 -17.80
CA ARG A 418 -20.46 -54.55 -17.57
C ARG A 418 -20.44 -53.28 -18.43
N LYS A 419 -21.57 -53.08 -19.11
CA LYS A 419 -21.90 -52.03 -20.08
C LYS A 419 -21.88 -50.61 -19.46
N PRO A 420 -21.76 -49.56 -20.30
CA PRO A 420 -21.84 -48.18 -19.85
C PRO A 420 -23.31 -47.77 -19.62
N GLU A 421 -23.62 -47.25 -18.42
CA GLU A 421 -24.90 -46.59 -18.14
C GLU A 421 -24.79 -45.09 -18.34
N ALA A 422 -25.86 -44.56 -18.92
CA ALA A 422 -25.98 -43.23 -19.48
C ALA A 422 -26.02 -42.12 -18.42
N ILE A 423 -25.43 -40.99 -18.80
CA ILE A 423 -25.59 -39.67 -18.18
C ILE A 423 -27.08 -39.28 -18.27
N ARG A 424 -27.73 -39.05 -17.13
CA ARG A 424 -28.98 -38.29 -17.04
C ARG A 424 -28.67 -36.91 -16.46
N SER A 425 -28.96 -35.89 -17.25
CA SER A 425 -29.12 -34.51 -16.80
C SER A 425 -30.36 -34.41 -15.91
N SER A 426 -30.27 -33.59 -14.88
CA SER A 426 -31.43 -33.00 -14.23
C SER A 426 -31.20 -31.49 -14.14
N THR A 427 -32.12 -30.79 -14.79
CA THR A 427 -32.56 -29.41 -14.63
C THR A 427 -32.56 -28.92 -13.19
#